data_AF-A0A1G3X0Q8-F1
#
_entry.id   AF-A0A1G3X0Q8-F1
#
_cell.length_a   1.000
_cell.length_b   1.000
_cell.length_c   1.000
_cell.angle_alpha   90.00
_cell.angle_beta   90.00
_cell.angle_gamma   90.00
#
_symmetry.space_group_name_H-M   'P 1'
#
loop_
_entity.id
_entity.type
_entity.pdbx_description
1 polymer ?
#
loop_
_entity_poly.entity_id
_entity_poly.type
_entity_poly.pdbx_seq_one_letter_code
_entity_poly.pdbx_strand_id
1 'polypeptide(L)'
;MKKCLLFLLVTVLILSLVACSDGDPYDSVVSGDFVYTQWDMSEAEIAIIGLSDEGKVKDTLIFPSILDGFRVTQIGSTFGLNNSGPLRIERANNIYFANSIINVNTSIEYLQNNDEIIINVYLGGLNFDSRMYAWTYNIPNSKVYLEESLYFDLVNSEVIYGNFIAANIEYYTDEDTLYFVDNAEGTLVNVIPPIPYKAGYEFAGWFKDTNYNQPFKFDEEIIPMKQFDGENKLLNITKIYAKWLEI
;
A
#
# COMPACT_ATOMS: atom_id res chain seq x y z
N MET A 1 40.23 42.32 -25.48
CA MET A 1 40.41 41.04 -24.75
C MET A 1 39.36 40.80 -23.66
N LYS A 2 38.95 41.79 -22.85
CA LYS A 2 37.92 41.60 -21.80
C LYS A 2 36.48 41.33 -22.30
N LYS A 3 36.11 41.82 -23.50
CA LYS A 3 34.76 41.59 -24.09
C LYS A 3 34.58 40.20 -24.71
N CYS A 4 35.64 39.59 -25.25
CA CYS A 4 35.59 38.20 -25.75
C CYS A 4 35.54 37.17 -24.61
N LEU A 5 36.17 37.46 -23.46
CA LEU A 5 36.16 36.57 -22.31
C LEU A 5 34.77 36.48 -21.65
N LEU A 6 34.04 37.61 -21.63
CA LEU A 6 32.68 37.66 -21.07
C LEU A 6 31.68 36.89 -21.95
N PHE A 7 31.85 36.94 -23.28
CA PHE A 7 31.00 36.21 -24.21
C PHE A 7 31.21 34.69 -24.10
N LEU A 8 32.47 34.26 -23.91
CA LEU A 8 32.81 32.84 -23.74
C LEU A 8 32.26 32.26 -22.42
N LEU A 9 32.28 33.05 -21.34
CA LEU A 9 31.76 32.64 -20.03
C LEU A 9 30.22 32.54 -20.03
N VAL A 10 29.54 33.42 -20.76
CA VAL A 10 28.07 33.37 -20.93
C VAL A 10 27.65 32.20 -21.82
N THR A 11 28.41 31.88 -22.88
CA THR A 11 28.10 30.69 -23.71
C THR A 11 28.34 29.37 -22.98
N VAL A 12 29.35 29.29 -22.09
CA VAL A 12 29.58 28.08 -21.28
C VAL A 12 28.51 27.92 -20.19
N LEU A 13 27.99 29.02 -19.61
CA LEU A 13 26.85 28.96 -18.69
C LEU A 13 25.52 28.58 -19.39
N ILE A 14 25.33 29.02 -20.63
CA ILE A 14 24.13 28.69 -21.41
C ILE A 14 24.18 27.23 -21.90
N LEU A 15 25.37 26.68 -22.17
CA LEU A 15 25.54 25.26 -22.52
C LEU A 15 25.41 24.32 -21.31
N SER A 16 25.59 24.79 -20.08
CA SER A 16 25.25 24.01 -18.86
C SER A 16 23.76 24.02 -18.50
N LEU A 17 22.94 24.83 -19.19
CA LEU A 17 21.48 24.89 -18.98
C LEU A 17 20.70 24.12 -20.05
N VAL A 18 21.37 23.51 -21.03
CA VAL A 18 20.75 22.55 -21.96
C VAL A 18 21.01 21.14 -21.47
N ALA A 19 20.47 20.86 -20.30
CA ALA A 19 20.02 19.53 -19.92
C ALA A 19 18.56 19.66 -19.46
N CYS A 20 17.72 20.30 -20.27
CA CYS A 20 16.32 19.88 -20.35
C CYS A 20 16.34 18.50 -21.01
N SER A 21 16.65 17.46 -20.25
CA SER A 21 16.06 16.18 -20.58
C SER A 21 14.57 16.36 -20.33
N ASP A 22 13.79 16.48 -21.40
CA ASP A 22 12.35 16.18 -21.39
C ASP A 22 12.06 14.69 -21.04
N GLY A 23 13.03 14.03 -20.41
CA GLY A 23 12.96 12.67 -19.92
C GLY A 23 12.29 12.67 -18.56
N ASP A 24 11.56 11.59 -18.33
CA ASP A 24 10.95 11.30 -17.04
C ASP A 24 12.01 11.35 -15.91
N PRO A 25 11.89 12.27 -14.94
CA PRO A 25 12.90 12.47 -13.90
C PRO A 25 13.00 11.31 -12.91
N TYR A 26 12.08 10.35 -12.97
CA TYR A 26 12.05 9.17 -12.10
C TYR A 26 12.43 7.88 -12.82
N ASP A 27 12.83 7.90 -14.10
CA ASP A 27 13.07 6.66 -14.87
C ASP A 27 11.91 5.64 -14.65
N SER A 28 10.67 6.10 -14.78
CA SER A 28 9.50 5.33 -14.37
C SER A 28 9.34 4.07 -15.22
N VAL A 29 8.94 3.00 -14.56
CA VAL A 29 8.65 1.71 -15.18
C VAL A 29 7.19 1.36 -14.94
N VAL A 30 6.50 0.97 -16.02
CA VAL A 30 5.12 0.47 -15.96
C VAL A 30 5.17 -1.05 -15.79
N SER A 31 4.53 -1.58 -14.74
CA SER A 31 4.40 -3.02 -14.52
C SER A 31 3.07 -3.38 -13.84
N GLY A 32 2.29 -4.22 -14.51
CA GLY A 32 0.93 -4.56 -14.11
C GLY A 32 0.09 -3.30 -13.86
N ASP A 33 -0.50 -3.22 -12.67
CA ASP A 33 -1.39 -2.11 -12.25
C ASP A 33 -0.62 -0.82 -11.89
N PHE A 34 0.70 -0.86 -11.79
CA PHE A 34 1.48 0.21 -11.16
C PHE A 34 2.52 0.83 -12.09
N VAL A 35 2.89 2.06 -11.74
CA VAL A 35 4.08 2.73 -12.23
C VAL A 35 5.03 2.88 -11.05
N TYR A 36 6.27 2.42 -11.18
CA TYR A 36 7.26 2.45 -10.11
C TYR A 36 8.57 3.10 -10.56
N THR A 37 9.43 3.40 -9.59
CA THR A 37 10.80 3.85 -9.82
C THR A 37 11.78 3.17 -8.86
N GLN A 38 13.02 2.93 -9.31
CA GLN A 38 14.18 2.60 -8.47
C GLN A 38 15.07 3.81 -8.18
N TRP A 39 14.71 4.98 -8.71
CA TRP A 39 15.48 6.19 -8.56
C TRP A 39 15.55 6.60 -7.08
N ASP A 40 16.77 6.80 -6.58
CA ASP A 40 17.08 7.08 -5.17
C ASP A 40 16.61 5.99 -4.19
N MET A 41 16.44 4.75 -4.69
CA MET A 41 16.13 3.57 -3.88
C MET A 41 17.37 2.71 -3.67
N SER A 42 17.34 1.85 -2.65
CA SER A 42 18.34 0.78 -2.53
C SER A 42 18.20 -0.21 -3.71
N GLU A 43 19.29 -0.92 -4.06
CA GLU A 43 19.34 -1.75 -5.29
C GLU A 43 18.22 -2.80 -5.40
N ALA A 44 17.62 -3.20 -4.28
CA ALA A 44 16.58 -4.23 -4.22
C ALA A 44 15.16 -3.68 -3.94
N GLU A 45 14.97 -2.36 -3.95
CA GLU A 45 13.72 -1.71 -3.56
C GLU A 45 13.20 -0.75 -4.64
N ILE A 46 11.88 -0.53 -4.61
CA ILE A 46 11.17 0.39 -5.49
C ILE A 46 10.14 1.23 -4.73
N ALA A 47 9.82 2.39 -5.29
CA ALA A 47 8.70 3.23 -4.91
C ALA A 47 7.60 3.15 -5.97
N ILE A 48 6.35 2.89 -5.57
CA ILE A 48 5.19 3.07 -6.46
C ILE A 48 4.90 4.56 -6.55
N ILE A 49 4.93 5.12 -7.76
CA ILE A 49 4.74 6.55 -8.02
C ILE A 49 3.46 6.86 -8.80
N GLY A 50 2.74 5.83 -9.26
CA GLY A 50 1.47 6.01 -9.95
C GLY A 50 0.76 4.68 -10.25
N LEU A 51 -0.41 4.80 -10.87
CA LEU A 51 -1.13 3.68 -11.47
C LEU A 51 -0.87 3.65 -12.97
N SER A 52 -0.72 2.44 -13.52
CA SER A 52 -0.71 2.23 -14.97
C SER A 52 -2.12 2.44 -15.55
N ASP A 53 -2.26 2.47 -16.87
CA ASP A 53 -3.59 2.51 -17.49
C ASP A 53 -4.44 1.27 -17.15
N GLU A 54 -3.79 0.13 -16.85
CA GLU A 54 -4.48 -1.06 -16.34
C GLU A 54 -4.99 -0.84 -14.90
N GLY A 55 -4.14 -0.32 -14.01
CA GLY A 55 -4.50 -0.09 -12.61
C GLY A 55 -5.58 0.97 -12.44
N LYS A 56 -5.58 2.02 -13.26
CA LYS A 56 -6.57 3.11 -13.21
C LYS A 56 -8.01 2.66 -13.41
N VAL A 57 -8.22 1.52 -14.08
CA VAL A 57 -9.57 1.00 -14.39
C VAL A 57 -10.03 -0.13 -13.47
N LYS A 58 -9.22 -0.56 -12.49
CA LYS A 58 -9.59 -1.63 -11.55
C LYS A 58 -10.55 -1.11 -10.48
N ASP A 59 -11.52 -1.96 -10.13
CA ASP A 59 -12.41 -1.71 -8.99
C ASP A 59 -11.74 -2.07 -7.64
N THR A 60 -10.69 -2.89 -7.68
CA THR A 60 -9.88 -3.29 -6.51
C THR A 60 -8.39 -3.15 -6.85
N LEU A 61 -7.63 -2.49 -5.97
CA LEU A 61 -6.18 -2.37 -6.05
C LEU A 61 -5.54 -3.07 -4.85
N ILE A 62 -4.53 -3.89 -5.12
CA ILE A 62 -3.74 -4.58 -4.09
C ILE A 62 -2.30 -4.16 -4.28
N PHE A 63 -1.76 -3.38 -3.34
CA PHE A 63 -0.37 -2.94 -3.39
C PHE A 63 0.54 -4.14 -3.13
N PRO A 64 1.39 -4.54 -4.10
CA PRO A 64 2.21 -5.72 -3.97
C PRO A 64 3.37 -5.46 -3.00
N SER A 65 3.92 -6.52 -2.41
CA SER A 65 5.20 -6.44 -1.68
C SER A 65 6.41 -6.67 -2.57
N ILE A 66 6.22 -7.32 -3.71
CA ILE A 66 7.24 -7.56 -4.73
C ILE A 66 6.64 -7.21 -6.09
N LEU A 67 7.33 -6.41 -6.89
CA LEU A 67 6.98 -6.10 -8.27
C LEU A 67 8.26 -6.15 -9.10
N ASP A 68 8.23 -6.91 -10.20
CA ASP A 68 9.39 -7.18 -11.08
C ASP A 68 10.66 -7.66 -10.34
N GLY A 69 10.48 -8.39 -9.23
CA GLY A 69 11.57 -8.90 -8.39
C GLY A 69 12.11 -7.91 -7.37
N PHE A 70 11.63 -6.66 -7.36
CA PHE A 70 12.01 -5.65 -6.39
C PHE A 70 11.01 -5.55 -5.24
N ARG A 71 11.50 -5.23 -4.05
CA ARG A 71 10.65 -4.99 -2.87
C ARG A 71 9.96 -3.64 -2.99
N VAL A 72 8.65 -3.63 -2.87
CA VAL A 72 7.88 -2.38 -2.78
C VAL A 72 7.91 -1.90 -1.34
N THR A 73 8.64 -0.81 -1.10
CA THR A 73 8.81 -0.24 0.24
C THR A 73 8.30 1.17 0.37
N GLN A 74 7.97 1.84 -0.74
CA GLN A 74 7.54 3.24 -0.71
C GLN A 74 6.37 3.52 -1.65
N ILE A 75 5.59 4.54 -1.28
CA ILE A 75 4.63 5.20 -2.17
C ILE A 75 5.08 6.65 -2.35
N GLY A 76 5.30 7.05 -3.59
CA GLY A 76 5.90 8.32 -3.96
C GLY A 76 7.42 8.33 -3.81
N SER A 77 8.06 9.20 -4.58
CA SER A 77 9.50 9.45 -4.50
C SER A 77 9.79 10.95 -4.58
N THR A 78 10.88 11.38 -3.96
CA THR A 78 11.35 12.77 -3.98
C THR A 78 12.72 12.84 -4.65
N PHE A 79 12.90 13.78 -5.56
CA PHE A 79 14.19 14.04 -6.20
C PHE A 79 14.51 15.53 -6.16
N GLY A 80 15.50 15.91 -5.36
CA GLY A 80 15.82 17.31 -5.11
C GLY A 80 14.63 18.07 -4.53
N LEU A 81 14.11 19.06 -5.26
CA LEU A 81 12.91 19.83 -4.88
C LEU A 81 11.61 19.27 -5.49
N ASN A 82 11.70 18.24 -6.32
CA ASN A 82 10.55 17.65 -7.01
C ASN A 82 10.04 16.41 -6.26
N ASN A 83 8.73 16.18 -6.34
CA ASN A 83 8.12 14.92 -5.93
C ASN A 83 7.45 14.26 -7.13
N SER A 84 7.21 12.95 -7.02
CA SER A 84 6.58 12.14 -8.07
C SER A 84 5.13 12.52 -8.38
N GLY A 85 4.59 13.54 -7.71
CA GLY A 85 3.18 13.87 -7.72
C GLY A 85 2.35 12.92 -6.84
N PRO A 86 1.07 13.28 -6.60
CA PRO A 86 0.16 12.44 -5.82
C PRO A 86 -0.14 11.14 -6.53
N LEU A 87 -0.25 10.07 -5.76
CA LEU A 87 -0.80 8.81 -6.23
C LEU A 87 -2.32 8.97 -6.34
N ARG A 88 -2.85 8.95 -7.58
CA ARG A 88 -4.28 9.13 -7.84
C ARG A 88 -4.98 7.79 -8.00
N ILE A 89 -5.98 7.55 -7.17
CA ILE A 89 -6.88 6.41 -7.23
C ILE A 89 -8.14 6.84 -7.97
N GLU A 90 -8.24 6.45 -9.23
CA GLU A 90 -9.27 6.92 -10.17
C GLU A 90 -10.56 6.10 -10.13
N ARG A 91 -10.47 4.78 -9.91
CA ARG A 91 -11.62 3.86 -10.00
C ARG A 91 -11.73 2.78 -8.90
N ALA A 92 -10.67 2.53 -8.13
CA ALA A 92 -10.75 1.50 -7.12
C ALA A 92 -11.64 1.91 -5.94
N ASN A 93 -12.57 1.04 -5.57
CA ASN A 93 -13.40 1.14 -4.38
C ASN A 93 -12.82 0.31 -3.23
N ASN A 94 -11.98 -0.67 -3.51
CA ASN A 94 -11.28 -1.45 -2.50
C ASN A 94 -9.77 -1.30 -2.70
N ILE A 95 -9.07 -0.75 -1.72
CA ILE A 95 -7.63 -0.49 -1.79
C ILE A 95 -6.96 -1.20 -0.64
N TYR A 96 -6.07 -2.13 -0.95
CA TYR A 96 -5.35 -2.93 0.04
C TYR A 96 -3.88 -2.53 0.09
N PHE A 97 -3.40 -2.21 1.28
CA PHE A 97 -2.00 -1.93 1.55
C PHE A 97 -1.41 -3.01 2.46
N ALA A 98 -0.44 -3.75 1.94
CA ALA A 98 0.35 -4.68 2.74
C ALA A 98 1.35 -3.94 3.63
N ASN A 99 1.76 -4.55 4.74
CA ASN A 99 2.81 -4.05 5.63
C ASN A 99 4.24 -4.22 5.05
N SER A 100 4.37 -4.03 3.74
CA SER A 100 5.66 -3.84 3.07
C SER A 100 5.95 -2.37 2.79
N ILE A 101 4.91 -1.52 2.78
CA ILE A 101 5.06 -0.08 2.58
C ILE A 101 5.58 0.55 3.88
N ILE A 102 6.81 1.05 3.83
CA ILE A 102 7.52 1.65 4.95
C ILE A 102 7.33 3.17 4.95
N ASN A 103 7.47 3.79 3.77
CA ASN A 103 7.37 5.25 3.64
C ASN A 103 6.30 5.65 2.63
N VAL A 104 5.55 6.69 2.97
CA VAL A 104 4.71 7.42 2.03
C VAL A 104 5.36 8.79 1.86
N ASN A 105 5.76 9.15 0.64
CA ASN A 105 6.48 10.39 0.34
C ASN A 105 5.67 11.34 -0.53
N THR A 106 4.41 11.00 -0.79
CA THR A 106 3.45 11.81 -1.54
C THR A 106 2.05 11.74 -0.92
N SER A 107 1.09 12.52 -1.40
CA SER A 107 -0.32 12.36 -1.03
C SER A 107 -0.99 11.25 -1.85
N ILE A 108 -2.01 10.62 -1.28
CA ILE A 108 -2.89 9.68 -1.98
C ILE A 108 -4.23 10.38 -2.19
N GLU A 109 -4.63 10.52 -3.46
CA GLU A 109 -5.84 11.22 -3.86
C GLU A 109 -6.88 10.22 -4.36
N TYR A 110 -7.98 10.09 -3.63
CA TYR A 110 -9.12 9.29 -4.04
C TYR A 110 -10.09 10.16 -4.86
N LEU A 111 -10.17 9.92 -6.16
CA LEU A 111 -10.91 10.79 -7.08
C LEU A 111 -12.39 10.41 -7.22
N GLN A 112 -12.77 9.21 -6.78
CA GLN A 112 -14.15 8.73 -6.78
C GLN A 112 -14.87 9.18 -5.51
N ASN A 113 -15.17 10.46 -5.45
CA ASN A 113 -15.83 11.01 -4.29
C ASN A 113 -17.20 11.57 -4.68
N ASN A 114 -18.20 10.71 -4.66
CA ASN A 114 -19.59 11.11 -4.67
C ASN A 114 -20.34 10.33 -3.57
N ASP A 115 -21.51 10.84 -3.17
CA ASP A 115 -22.26 10.32 -2.01
C ASP A 115 -22.80 8.88 -2.19
N GLU A 116 -22.65 8.26 -3.37
CA GLU A 116 -23.09 6.89 -3.65
C GLU A 116 -21.95 5.87 -3.56
N ILE A 117 -20.70 6.30 -3.69
CA ILE A 117 -19.53 5.41 -3.71
C ILE A 117 -18.96 5.23 -2.31
N ILE A 118 -18.75 3.97 -1.93
CA ILE A 118 -18.05 3.58 -0.70
C ILE A 118 -16.61 3.23 -1.07
N ILE A 119 -15.65 3.94 -0.48
CA ILE A 119 -14.23 3.62 -0.58
C ILE A 119 -13.80 2.84 0.66
N ASN A 120 -13.35 1.61 0.45
CA ASN A 120 -12.80 0.72 1.47
C ASN A 120 -11.27 0.71 1.37
N VAL A 121 -10.59 1.09 2.44
CA VAL A 121 -9.13 1.00 2.55
C VAL A 121 -8.78 -0.05 3.60
N TYR A 122 -7.90 -0.99 3.26
CA TYR A 122 -7.46 -2.09 4.10
C TYR A 122 -5.98 -1.92 4.44
N LEU A 123 -5.66 -1.95 5.73
CA LEU A 123 -4.35 -1.59 6.26
C LEU A 123 -3.74 -2.77 7.01
N GLY A 124 -2.77 -3.44 6.39
CA GLY A 124 -2.15 -4.69 6.84
C GLY A 124 -1.13 -4.62 7.98
N GLY A 125 -1.14 -3.62 8.85
CA GLY A 125 -0.04 -3.28 9.76
C GLY A 125 -0.48 -2.27 10.83
N LEU A 126 0.38 -2.04 11.83
CA LEU A 126 0.01 -1.24 13.01
C LEU A 126 0.46 0.22 12.95
N ASN A 127 1.38 0.56 12.04
CA ASN A 127 2.02 1.88 11.97
C ASN A 127 1.93 2.45 10.55
N PHE A 128 0.73 2.81 10.10
CA PHE A 128 0.57 3.42 8.78
C PHE A 128 0.65 4.93 8.80
N ASP A 129 1.14 5.46 7.69
CA ASP A 129 1.05 6.87 7.40
C ASP A 129 -0.41 7.27 7.20
N SER A 130 -0.81 8.35 7.87
CA SER A 130 -2.19 8.83 7.87
C SER A 130 -2.65 9.34 6.49
N ARG A 131 -1.73 9.57 5.55
CA ARG A 131 -2.03 9.85 4.13
C ARG A 131 -2.63 8.65 3.38
N MET A 132 -2.47 7.44 3.91
CA MET A 132 -3.10 6.24 3.37
C MET A 132 -4.58 6.16 3.74
N TYR A 133 -5.01 6.90 4.77
CA TYR A 133 -6.38 6.83 5.24
C TYR A 133 -7.31 7.59 4.27
N ALA A 134 -8.42 6.98 3.92
CA ALA A 134 -9.51 7.67 3.26
C ALA A 134 -10.31 8.46 4.30
N TRP A 135 -9.90 9.69 4.60
CA TRP A 135 -10.55 10.53 5.61
C TRP A 135 -11.98 10.90 5.24
N THR A 136 -12.91 10.81 6.21
CA THR A 136 -14.34 11.09 6.03
C THR A 136 -14.65 12.56 5.76
N TYR A 137 -13.76 13.48 6.18
CA TYR A 137 -13.87 14.89 5.80
C TYR A 137 -13.86 15.07 4.28
N ASN A 138 -13.04 14.29 3.58
CA ASN A 138 -12.99 14.30 2.14
C ASN A 138 -14.04 13.34 1.57
N ILE A 139 -14.16 12.12 2.12
CA ILE A 139 -14.93 11.01 1.54
C ILE A 139 -15.89 10.48 2.61
N PRO A 140 -17.08 11.07 2.80
CA PRO A 140 -17.95 10.78 3.95
C PRO A 140 -18.29 9.29 4.14
N ASN A 141 -18.41 8.55 3.04
CA ASN A 141 -18.77 7.13 3.03
C ASN A 141 -17.56 6.18 3.06
N SER A 142 -16.34 6.69 3.23
CA SER A 142 -15.17 5.82 3.31
C SER A 142 -15.24 4.89 4.52
N LYS A 143 -14.48 3.79 4.45
CA LYS A 143 -14.26 2.84 5.53
C LYS A 143 -12.79 2.49 5.55
N VAL A 144 -12.19 2.48 6.73
CA VAL A 144 -10.80 2.05 6.92
C VAL A 144 -10.82 0.80 7.79
N TYR A 145 -10.35 -0.31 7.23
CA TYR A 145 -10.25 -1.61 7.86
C TYR A 145 -8.85 -1.85 8.39
N LEU A 146 -8.74 -2.21 9.65
CA LEU A 146 -7.47 -2.38 10.36
C LEU A 146 -7.60 -3.43 11.46
N GLU A 147 -6.47 -3.80 12.04
CA GLU A 147 -6.41 -4.68 13.21
C GLU A 147 -7.12 -4.07 14.42
N GLU A 148 -7.67 -4.94 15.25
CA GLU A 148 -8.57 -4.57 16.35
C GLU A 148 -7.95 -3.62 17.38
N SER A 149 -6.73 -3.89 17.83
CA SER A 149 -6.06 -3.04 18.82
C SER A 149 -5.84 -1.62 18.28
N LEU A 150 -5.39 -1.49 17.03
CA LEU A 150 -5.25 -0.18 16.38
C LEU A 150 -6.62 0.51 16.20
N TYR A 151 -7.69 -0.25 15.96
CA TYR A 151 -9.05 0.28 15.87
C TYR A 151 -9.44 0.93 17.19
N PHE A 152 -9.25 0.22 18.31
CA PHE A 152 -9.55 0.77 19.63
C PHE A 152 -8.68 1.98 19.97
N ASP A 153 -7.41 1.99 19.59
CA ASP A 153 -6.52 3.15 19.80
C ASP A 153 -7.02 4.38 19.04
N LEU A 154 -7.44 4.22 17.78
CA LEU A 154 -7.88 5.33 16.93
C LEU A 154 -9.27 5.86 17.32
N VAL A 155 -10.24 4.98 17.62
CA VAL A 155 -11.60 5.43 18.00
C VAL A 155 -11.67 6.04 19.40
N ASN A 156 -10.68 5.75 20.26
CA ASN A 156 -10.55 6.41 21.56
C ASN A 156 -9.70 7.68 21.51
N SER A 157 -9.12 8.02 20.35
CA SER A 157 -8.36 9.25 20.17
C SER A 157 -9.28 10.46 20.01
N GLU A 158 -8.86 11.65 20.45
CA GLU A 158 -9.64 12.90 20.32
C GLU A 158 -9.70 13.44 18.87
N VAL A 159 -9.07 12.78 17.90
CA VAL A 159 -8.86 13.26 16.52
C VAL A 159 -9.46 12.26 15.52
N ILE A 160 -10.78 12.10 15.52
CA ILE A 160 -11.45 11.13 14.62
C ILE A 160 -11.96 11.84 13.37
N TYR A 161 -11.29 11.59 12.25
CA TYR A 161 -11.76 11.96 10.91
C TYR A 161 -11.91 10.74 9.99
N GLY A 162 -11.91 9.52 10.53
CA GLY A 162 -12.01 8.26 9.79
C GLY A 162 -13.16 7.40 10.28
N ASN A 163 -13.77 6.63 9.37
CA ASN A 163 -14.72 5.57 9.72
C ASN A 163 -13.95 4.25 9.85
N PHE A 164 -13.35 4.05 11.03
CA PHE A 164 -12.52 2.90 11.31
C PHE A 164 -13.36 1.67 11.63
N ILE A 165 -12.94 0.50 11.15
CA ILE A 165 -13.61 -0.78 11.32
C ILE A 165 -12.56 -1.84 11.63
N ALA A 166 -12.78 -2.63 12.69
CA ALA A 166 -11.97 -3.81 12.95
C ALA A 166 -12.20 -4.86 11.85
N ALA A 167 -11.12 -5.21 11.14
CA ALA A 167 -11.07 -6.32 10.20
C ALA A 167 -11.23 -7.65 10.94
N ASN A 168 -11.83 -8.66 10.30
CA ASN A 168 -12.01 -9.99 10.89
C ASN A 168 -11.14 -11.08 10.23
N ILE A 169 -10.24 -10.68 9.34
CA ILE A 169 -9.27 -11.55 8.69
C ILE A 169 -7.92 -10.86 8.79
N GLU A 170 -6.94 -11.56 9.36
CA GLU A 170 -5.59 -11.05 9.63
C GLU A 170 -4.56 -12.04 9.09
N TYR A 171 -3.66 -11.55 8.26
CA TYR A 171 -2.54 -12.33 7.74
C TYR A 171 -1.26 -11.89 8.44
N TYR A 172 -0.48 -12.85 8.90
CA TYR A 172 0.76 -12.62 9.63
C TYR A 172 1.95 -13.25 8.94
N THR A 173 3.08 -12.55 8.89
CA THR A 173 4.34 -13.09 8.35
C THR A 173 5.14 -13.92 9.35
N ASP A 174 4.83 -13.78 10.63
CA ASP A 174 5.32 -14.59 11.75
C ASP A 174 4.25 -14.60 12.86
N GLU A 175 4.60 -14.84 14.12
CA GLU A 175 3.59 -14.93 15.19
C GLU A 175 2.98 -13.56 15.55
N ASP A 176 3.71 -12.46 15.32
CA ASP A 176 3.36 -11.14 15.84
C ASP A 176 3.31 -10.03 14.76
N THR A 177 3.86 -10.28 13.58
CA THR A 177 3.93 -9.30 12.49
C THR A 177 2.71 -9.40 11.60
N LEU A 178 1.71 -8.56 11.88
CA LEU A 178 0.58 -8.34 10.98
C LEU A 178 1.10 -7.84 9.62
N TYR A 179 0.58 -8.40 8.55
CA TYR A 179 1.02 -8.15 7.19
C TYR A 179 -0.09 -7.68 6.25
N PHE A 180 -1.30 -8.20 6.41
CA PHE A 180 -2.43 -7.89 5.56
C PHE A 180 -3.73 -8.07 6.33
N VAL A 181 -4.79 -7.38 5.92
CA VAL A 181 -6.13 -7.53 6.50
C VAL A 181 -7.17 -7.61 5.41
N ASP A 182 -8.27 -8.31 5.69
CA ASP A 182 -9.45 -8.35 4.85
C ASP A 182 -10.72 -8.40 5.71
N ASN A 183 -11.89 -8.28 5.09
CA ASN A 183 -13.16 -8.29 5.78
C ASN A 183 -14.25 -9.04 5.01
N ALA A 184 -14.66 -10.20 5.50
CA ALA A 184 -15.72 -11.01 4.88
C ALA A 184 -16.59 -11.70 5.94
N GLU A 185 -17.86 -11.99 5.64
CA GLU A 185 -18.79 -12.63 6.57
C GLU A 185 -19.70 -13.61 5.83
N GLY A 186 -19.63 -14.89 6.20
CA GLY A 186 -20.41 -15.96 5.56
C GLY A 186 -20.01 -16.24 4.11
N THR A 187 -18.84 -15.79 3.68
CA THR A 187 -18.29 -15.94 2.32
C THR A 187 -16.79 -16.22 2.35
N LEU A 188 -16.19 -16.55 1.20
CA LEU A 188 -14.74 -16.62 1.02
C LEU A 188 -14.09 -15.25 1.26
N VAL A 189 -12.76 -15.22 1.42
CA VAL A 189 -12.02 -13.94 1.44
C VAL A 189 -12.19 -13.18 0.12
N ASN A 190 -12.09 -11.86 0.16
CA ASN A 190 -12.32 -11.01 -1.01
C ASN A 190 -11.12 -11.00 -1.97
N VAL A 191 -9.91 -11.09 -1.42
CA VAL A 191 -8.66 -11.06 -2.17
C VAL A 191 -7.65 -12.04 -1.59
N ILE A 192 -6.72 -12.49 -2.43
CA ILE A 192 -5.52 -13.21 -1.99
C ILE A 192 -4.47 -12.14 -1.64
N PRO A 193 -3.85 -12.18 -0.45
CA PRO A 193 -2.81 -11.22 -0.09
C PRO A 193 -1.62 -11.35 -1.05
N PRO A 194 -0.88 -10.26 -1.32
CA PRO A 194 0.35 -10.34 -2.06
C PRO A 194 1.35 -11.26 -1.35
N ILE A 195 2.30 -11.82 -2.10
CA ILE A 195 3.34 -12.67 -1.51
C ILE A 195 4.25 -11.80 -0.64
N PRO A 196 4.38 -12.07 0.67
CA PRO A 196 5.27 -11.31 1.53
C PRO A 196 6.73 -11.59 1.19
N TYR A 197 7.62 -10.70 1.63
CA TYR A 197 9.07 -10.87 1.50
C TYR A 197 9.71 -11.17 2.86
N LYS A 198 10.62 -12.14 2.89
CA LYS A 198 11.49 -12.42 4.04
C LYS A 198 12.90 -12.80 3.55
N ALA A 199 13.90 -12.04 3.97
CA ALA A 199 15.28 -12.25 3.52
C ALA A 199 15.82 -13.62 3.94
N GLY A 200 16.36 -14.39 2.98
CA GLY A 200 16.89 -15.74 3.21
C GLY A 200 15.82 -16.85 3.26
N TYR A 201 14.56 -16.53 2.93
CA TYR A 201 13.47 -17.50 2.94
C TYR A 201 12.63 -17.44 1.67
N GLU A 202 12.07 -18.59 1.29
CA GLU A 202 11.04 -18.74 0.27
C GLU A 202 9.66 -18.85 0.93
N PHE A 203 8.67 -18.18 0.36
CA PHE A 203 7.28 -18.26 0.82
C PHE A 203 6.64 -19.59 0.40
N ALA A 204 6.20 -20.38 1.38
CA ALA A 204 5.66 -21.73 1.17
C ALA A 204 4.14 -21.84 1.27
N GLY A 205 3.45 -20.72 1.47
CA GLY A 205 1.99 -20.66 1.53
C GLY A 205 1.44 -20.15 2.86
N TRP A 206 0.12 -20.07 2.90
CA TRP A 206 -0.67 -19.57 4.03
C TRP A 206 -1.28 -20.73 4.82
N PHE A 207 -1.25 -20.64 6.15
CA PHE A 207 -1.69 -21.70 7.07
C PHE A 207 -2.61 -21.14 8.16
N LYS A 208 -3.46 -22.00 8.72
CA LYS A 208 -4.44 -21.60 9.75
C LYS A 208 -3.84 -21.39 11.14
N ASP A 209 -2.62 -21.86 11.35
CA ASP A 209 -1.93 -21.82 12.64
C ASP A 209 -0.40 -21.76 12.44
N THR A 210 0.31 -21.38 13.50
CA THR A 210 1.77 -21.26 13.52
C THR A 210 2.51 -22.60 13.56
N ASN A 211 1.80 -23.73 13.75
CA ASN A 211 2.38 -25.06 13.61
C ASN A 211 2.36 -25.55 12.15
N TYR A 212 1.73 -24.80 11.25
CA TYR A 212 1.66 -25.07 9.81
C TYR A 212 1.07 -26.44 9.46
N ASN A 213 0.13 -26.93 10.27
CA ASN A 213 -0.49 -28.25 10.07
C ASN A 213 -1.55 -28.25 8.97
N GLN A 214 -2.27 -27.13 8.82
CA GLN A 214 -3.38 -27.00 7.88
C GLN A 214 -3.18 -25.77 6.99
N PRO A 215 -3.02 -25.95 5.66
CA PRO A 215 -3.00 -24.82 4.74
C PRO A 215 -4.36 -24.12 4.75
N PHE A 216 -4.35 -22.80 4.59
CA PHE A 216 -5.56 -22.02 4.34
C PHE A 216 -5.88 -22.07 2.84
N LYS A 217 -7.05 -22.60 2.50
CA LYS A 217 -7.49 -22.75 1.11
C LYS A 217 -8.47 -21.64 0.73
N PHE A 218 -8.00 -20.67 -0.04
CA PHE A 218 -8.73 -19.46 -0.42
C PHE A 218 -10.06 -19.71 -1.14
N ASP A 219 -10.20 -20.86 -1.80
CA ASP A 219 -11.38 -21.26 -2.58
C ASP A 219 -12.35 -22.19 -1.82
N GLU A 220 -11.99 -22.64 -0.62
CA GLU A 220 -12.79 -23.58 0.18
C GLU A 220 -13.17 -23.03 1.58
N GLU A 221 -12.37 -22.13 2.16
CA GLU A 221 -12.54 -21.66 3.54
C GLU A 221 -13.48 -20.46 3.63
N ILE A 222 -14.68 -20.70 4.17
CA ILE A 222 -15.68 -19.66 4.44
C ILE A 222 -15.36 -18.94 5.75
N ILE A 223 -15.31 -17.61 5.69
CA ILE A 223 -15.11 -16.75 6.86
C ILE A 223 -16.40 -16.69 7.69
N PRO A 224 -16.35 -16.95 9.00
CA PRO A 224 -17.54 -16.96 9.85
C PRO A 224 -18.16 -15.55 9.97
N MET A 225 -19.45 -15.49 10.29
CA MET A 225 -20.12 -14.24 10.68
C MET A 225 -19.43 -13.61 11.89
N LYS A 226 -19.31 -12.27 11.92
CA LYS A 226 -18.72 -11.58 13.07
C LYS A 226 -19.57 -11.77 14.31
N GLN A 227 -18.89 -11.96 15.44
CA GLN A 227 -19.46 -12.02 16.77
C GLN A 227 -18.75 -10.98 17.61
N PHE A 228 -19.54 -10.18 18.33
CA PHE A 228 -19.03 -9.13 19.18
C PHE A 228 -19.34 -9.45 20.64
N ASP A 229 -18.47 -9.00 21.54
CA ASP A 229 -18.78 -8.96 22.96
C ASP A 229 -19.67 -7.74 23.31
N GLY A 230 -19.91 -7.54 24.60
CA GLY A 230 -20.68 -6.39 25.10
C GLY A 230 -20.00 -5.02 24.95
N GLU A 231 -18.73 -5.00 24.51
CA GLU A 231 -17.88 -3.81 24.38
C GLU A 231 -17.50 -3.54 22.91
N ASN A 232 -18.19 -4.18 21.95
CA ASN A 232 -17.91 -4.11 20.51
C ASN A 232 -16.55 -4.69 20.09
N LYS A 233 -15.94 -5.55 20.91
CA LYS A 233 -14.75 -6.30 20.54
C LYS A 233 -15.13 -7.53 19.71
N LEU A 234 -14.39 -7.81 18.64
CA LEU A 234 -14.55 -9.03 17.86
C LEU A 234 -14.10 -10.24 18.68
N LEU A 235 -15.00 -11.21 18.80
CA LEU A 235 -14.74 -12.48 19.47
C LEU A 235 -14.09 -13.51 18.53
N ASN A 236 -14.28 -13.35 17.22
CA ASN A 236 -13.79 -14.27 16.22
C ASN A 236 -13.06 -13.54 15.09
N ILE A 237 -11.74 -13.70 15.07
CA ILE A 237 -10.85 -13.21 14.03
C ILE A 237 -10.22 -14.42 13.34
N THR A 238 -10.26 -14.45 12.01
CA THR A 238 -9.60 -15.48 11.22
C THR A 238 -8.14 -15.10 11.04
N LYS A 239 -7.24 -15.77 11.76
CA LYS A 239 -5.79 -15.55 11.66
C LYS A 239 -5.16 -16.54 10.69
N ILE A 240 -4.31 -16.04 9.80
CA ILE A 240 -3.68 -16.79 8.72
C ILE A 240 -2.18 -16.48 8.74
N TYR A 241 -1.33 -17.50 8.72
CA TYR A 241 0.10 -17.38 8.97
C TYR A 241 0.92 -17.81 7.76
N ALA A 242 1.93 -17.00 7.39
CA ALA A 242 2.87 -17.33 6.32
C ALA A 242 3.83 -18.43 6.79
N LYS A 243 3.99 -19.47 5.98
CA LYS A 243 5.05 -20.45 6.15
C LYS A 243 6.25 -20.07 5.28
N TRP A 244 7.44 -20.30 5.82
CA TRP A 244 8.71 -19.99 5.18
C TRP A 244 9.62 -21.21 5.12
N LEU A 245 10.40 -21.33 4.04
CA LEU A 245 11.48 -22.30 3.88
C LEU A 245 12.81 -21.56 3.76
N GLU A 246 13.80 -21.93 4.55
CA GLU A 246 15.14 -21.33 4.48
C GLU A 246 15.82 -21.71 3.14
N ILE A 247 16.52 -20.76 2.52
CA ILE A 247 17.21 -20.92 1.22
C ILE A 247 18.71 -21.14 1.43
#